data_AF-A0A9P7A7K4-F1
#
_entry.id   AF-A0A9P7A7K4-F1
#
_cell.length_a   1.000
_cell.length_b   1.000
_cell.length_c   1.000
_cell.angle_alpha   90.00
_cell.angle_beta   90.00
_cell.angle_gamma   90.00
#
_symmetry.space_group_name_H-M   'P 1'
#
loop_
_entity.id
_entity.type
_entity.pdbx_description
1 polymer ?
#
loop_
_entity_poly.entity_id
_entity_poly.type
_entity_poly.pdbx_seq_one_letter_code
_entity_poly.pdbx_strand_id
1 'polypeptide(L)'
;MPAFRPLKTLVRSLSTIAARSTSELVGTAPPHRCYIFLHTPQPPSEYPAKYATPVQRALLLRTTKWGGSVNFAWSEDQQSIRARPPGEEDKQEYHLTAFAHLRGKLKATVSMDNIEEVVEQLRMHAEGVSGATSSISDDVHLYVCTHGARDCRCGDTGGAVAQAVRDELRKRRHADPSDPSTRMKLAEVAHVGGHKYAANLLVYPHGEWLGEVEPEDVPEILDAILALPARPRNTDELPICPRHWRGRMGLSKDEQVQLLQRTYS
;
A
#
# COMPACT_ATOMS: atom_id res chain seq x y z
N MET A 1 7.99 26.75 61.55
CA MET A 1 7.05 26.93 60.43
C MET A 1 7.68 26.41 59.14
N PRO A 2 7.26 25.25 58.61
CA PRO A 2 7.54 24.86 57.23
C PRO A 2 6.26 24.98 56.37
N ALA A 3 6.40 25.61 55.21
CA ALA A 3 5.30 25.91 54.30
C ALA A 3 4.87 24.67 53.49
N PHE A 4 3.57 24.35 53.55
CA PHE A 4 2.91 23.38 52.68
C PHE A 4 2.87 23.90 51.23
N ARG A 5 3.31 23.08 50.26
CA ARG A 5 3.06 23.29 48.83
C ARG A 5 1.93 22.35 48.38
N PRO A 6 0.88 22.82 47.71
CA PRO A 6 -0.16 21.94 47.21
C PRO A 6 0.27 21.27 45.90
N LEU A 7 -0.01 19.96 45.76
CA LEU A 7 0.07 19.25 44.48
C LEU A 7 -0.95 19.85 43.50
N LYS A 8 -0.47 20.31 42.34
CA LYS A 8 -1.34 20.64 41.20
C LYS A 8 -1.71 19.35 40.48
N THR A 9 -2.94 18.91 40.65
CA THR A 9 -3.55 17.83 39.87
C THR A 9 -3.68 18.30 38.41
N LEU A 10 -2.88 17.73 37.51
CA LEU A 10 -2.93 18.00 36.08
C LEU A 10 -4.10 17.20 35.48
N VAL A 11 -5.25 17.84 35.32
CA VAL A 11 -6.37 17.25 34.57
C VAL A 11 -5.98 17.23 33.09
N ARG A 12 -5.68 16.04 32.56
CA ARG A 12 -5.51 15.81 31.12
C ARG A 12 -6.86 16.05 30.45
N SER A 13 -6.94 17.15 29.72
CA SER A 13 -8.01 17.43 28.75
C SER A 13 -8.07 16.29 27.74
N LEU A 14 -9.16 15.51 27.78
CA LEU A 14 -9.54 14.61 26.69
C LEU A 14 -9.89 15.48 25.49
N SER A 15 -9.01 15.49 24.49
CA SER A 15 -9.31 16.10 23.20
C SER A 15 -10.43 15.32 22.54
N THR A 16 -11.62 15.90 22.54
CA THR A 16 -12.76 15.47 21.73
C THR A 16 -12.32 15.31 20.28
N ILE A 17 -12.40 14.07 19.77
CA ILE A 17 -12.37 13.79 18.34
C ILE A 17 -13.60 14.49 17.76
N ALA A 18 -13.40 15.65 17.14
CA ALA A 18 -14.44 16.29 16.36
C ALA A 18 -14.81 15.32 15.22
N ALA A 19 -16.07 14.91 15.17
CA ALA A 19 -16.61 14.13 14.06
C ALA A 19 -16.36 14.92 12.77
N ARG A 20 -15.40 14.44 11.97
CA ARG A 20 -15.07 15.03 10.69
C ARG A 20 -16.29 14.90 9.78
N SER A 21 -16.63 15.95 9.04
CA SER A 21 -17.67 15.86 8.01
C SER A 21 -17.33 14.68 7.10
N THR A 22 -18.27 13.74 6.95
CA THR A 22 -18.07 12.53 6.12
C THR A 22 -17.77 12.87 4.66
N SER A 23 -17.96 14.12 4.23
CA SER A 23 -17.65 14.64 2.89
C SER A 23 -16.18 14.99 2.64
N GLU A 24 -15.31 14.97 3.66
CA GLU A 24 -13.89 15.36 3.50
C GLU A 24 -12.96 14.14 3.41
N LEU A 25 -12.09 14.13 2.39
CA LEU A 25 -11.08 13.08 2.21
C LEU A 25 -10.17 12.91 3.43
N VAL A 26 -9.80 11.66 3.72
CA VAL A 26 -8.75 11.25 4.67
C VAL A 26 -7.36 11.54 4.08
N GLY A 27 -7.14 12.79 3.65
CA GLY A 27 -6.04 13.17 2.79
C GLY A 27 -6.04 12.45 1.44
N THR A 28 -5.07 12.80 0.60
CA THR A 28 -5.02 12.29 -0.78
C THR A 28 -3.87 11.30 -0.98
N ALA A 29 -4.10 10.22 -1.73
CA ALA A 29 -3.02 9.38 -2.22
C ALA A 29 -2.13 10.18 -3.19
N PRO A 30 -0.81 9.90 -3.26
CA PRO A 30 0.06 10.51 -4.25
C PRO A 30 -0.39 10.15 -5.67
N PRO A 31 -0.43 11.09 -6.64
CA PRO A 31 -0.74 10.77 -8.02
C PRO A 31 0.29 9.81 -8.61
N HIS A 32 -0.18 8.69 -9.16
CA HIS A 32 0.64 7.69 -9.83
C HIS A 32 -0.19 6.92 -10.86
N ARG A 33 0.45 6.38 -11.89
CA ARG A 33 -0.16 5.59 -12.97
C ARG A 33 0.24 4.12 -12.94
N CYS A 34 1.34 3.83 -12.25
CA CYS A 34 1.88 2.50 -12.03
C CYS A 34 2.54 2.45 -10.64
N TYR A 35 2.33 1.36 -9.92
CA TYR A 35 2.97 1.13 -8.62
C TYR A 35 3.75 -0.18 -8.65
N ILE A 36 5.03 -0.10 -8.31
CA ILE A 36 6.02 -1.17 -8.45
C ILE A 36 6.50 -1.56 -7.05
N PHE A 37 6.33 -2.84 -6.71
CA PHE A 37 6.75 -3.42 -5.45
C PHE A 37 7.97 -4.32 -5.67
N LEU A 38 9.12 -3.92 -5.13
CA LEU A 38 10.33 -4.74 -5.08
C LEU A 38 10.24 -5.69 -3.88
N HIS A 39 10.34 -6.98 -4.12
CA HIS A 39 10.18 -8.00 -3.09
C HIS A 39 11.45 -8.15 -2.26
N THR A 40 11.38 -7.90 -0.96
CA THR A 40 12.49 -8.10 -0.03
C THR A 40 12.32 -9.38 0.78
N PRO A 41 13.42 -9.96 1.31
CA PRO A 41 13.36 -11.14 2.16
C PRO A 41 12.96 -10.83 3.61
N GLN A 42 13.15 -9.59 4.06
CA GLN A 42 12.84 -9.12 5.42
C GLN A 42 11.66 -8.14 5.43
N PRO A 43 10.85 -8.10 6.51
CA PRO A 43 9.69 -7.22 6.63
C PRO A 43 10.08 -5.75 6.83
N PRO A 44 9.21 -4.79 6.46
CA PRO A 44 9.45 -3.36 6.69
C PRO A 44 9.60 -2.95 8.16
N SER A 45 9.11 -3.76 9.09
CA SER A 45 9.31 -3.56 10.53
C SER A 45 10.78 -3.69 10.95
N GLU A 46 11.60 -4.41 10.18
CA GLU A 46 13.04 -4.58 10.41
C GLU A 46 13.90 -3.56 9.63
N TYR A 47 13.29 -2.73 8.79
CA TYR A 47 14.04 -1.75 8.01
C TYR A 47 14.61 -0.64 8.89
N PRO A 48 15.77 -0.07 8.54
CA PRO A 48 16.21 1.20 9.10
C PRO A 48 15.28 2.34 8.66
N ALA A 49 15.24 3.43 9.44
CA ALA A 49 14.40 4.61 9.18
C ALA A 49 14.53 5.20 7.76
N LYS A 50 15.64 4.94 7.08
CA LYS A 50 15.82 5.22 5.65
C LYS A 50 16.34 3.94 5.00
N TYR A 51 15.50 3.31 4.19
CA TYR A 51 15.85 2.11 3.44
C TYR A 51 15.79 2.40 1.94
N ALA A 52 16.92 2.25 1.25
CA ALA A 52 17.06 2.50 -0.17
C ALA A 52 18.21 1.65 -0.73
N THR A 53 18.08 1.22 -1.98
CA THR A 53 19.10 0.41 -2.67
C THR A 53 19.43 1.00 -4.04
N PRO A 54 20.58 0.68 -4.65
CA PRO A 54 20.96 1.18 -5.98
C PRO A 54 19.88 0.90 -7.03
N VAL A 55 19.39 -0.33 -7.10
CA VAL A 55 18.32 -0.75 -8.03
C VAL A 55 17.02 0.03 -7.78
N GLN A 56 16.59 0.18 -6.53
CA GLN A 56 15.37 0.93 -6.21
C GLN A 56 15.47 2.39 -6.63
N ARG A 57 16.60 3.05 -6.34
CA ARG A 57 16.82 4.45 -6.72
C ARG A 57 16.86 4.62 -8.22
N ALA A 58 17.58 3.74 -8.91
CA ALA A 58 17.73 3.77 -10.36
C ALA A 58 16.38 3.54 -11.07
N LEU A 59 15.54 2.63 -10.56
CA LEU A 59 14.18 2.45 -11.03
C LEU A 59 13.33 3.69 -10.78
N LEU A 60 13.27 4.17 -9.54
CA LEU A 60 12.44 5.33 -9.18
C LEU A 60 12.74 6.57 -10.02
N LEU A 61 14.03 6.86 -10.26
CA LEU A 61 14.45 8.01 -11.08
C LEU A 61 14.00 7.89 -12.55
N ARG A 62 13.88 6.67 -13.08
CA ARG A 62 13.44 6.43 -14.45
C ARG A 62 11.91 6.40 -14.55
N THR A 63 11.25 5.73 -13.61
CA THR A 63 9.80 5.50 -13.65
C THR A 63 8.98 6.71 -13.25
N THR A 64 9.49 7.58 -12.37
CA THR A 64 8.78 8.81 -11.94
C THR A 64 8.45 9.73 -13.12
N LYS A 65 9.27 9.73 -14.18
CA LYS A 65 9.10 10.56 -15.39
C LYS A 65 7.76 10.32 -16.12
N TRP A 66 7.17 9.14 -15.94
CA TRP A 66 5.90 8.75 -16.55
C TRP A 66 4.84 8.36 -15.51
N GLY A 67 5.06 8.70 -14.23
CA GLY A 67 4.12 8.47 -13.13
C GLY A 67 4.22 7.10 -12.47
N GLY A 68 5.36 6.42 -12.57
CA GLY A 68 5.67 5.21 -11.81
C GLY A 68 6.12 5.51 -10.38
N SER A 69 5.63 4.74 -9.43
CA SER A 69 6.08 4.73 -8.03
C SER A 69 6.77 3.41 -7.72
N VAL A 70 7.82 3.44 -6.91
CA VAL A 70 8.61 2.25 -6.55
C VAL A 70 8.72 2.16 -5.03
N ASN A 71 8.35 1.01 -4.47
CA ASN A 71 8.43 0.74 -3.04
C ASN A 71 8.91 -0.69 -2.79
N PHE A 72 9.33 -0.99 -1.57
CA PHE A 72 9.67 -2.35 -1.15
C PHE A 72 8.45 -3.02 -0.51
N ALA A 73 8.29 -4.30 -0.75
CA ALA A 73 7.25 -5.11 -0.13
C ALA A 73 7.80 -6.44 0.39
N TRP A 74 7.16 -6.94 1.43
CA TRP A 74 7.45 -8.22 2.06
C TRP A 74 6.17 -9.03 2.27
N SER A 75 6.24 -10.35 2.11
CA SER A 75 5.17 -11.29 2.47
C SER A 75 5.79 -12.64 2.78
N GLU A 76 5.16 -13.44 3.63
CA GLU A 76 5.62 -14.81 3.94
C GLU A 76 5.60 -15.69 2.68
N ASP A 77 4.61 -15.50 1.80
CA ASP A 77 4.35 -16.34 0.63
C ASP A 77 4.98 -15.81 -0.67
N GLN A 78 5.61 -14.62 -0.65
CA GLN A 78 6.18 -14.05 -1.87
C GLN A 78 7.59 -14.58 -2.14
N GLN A 79 7.89 -14.79 -3.42
CA GLN A 79 9.26 -15.04 -3.86
C GLN A 79 10.10 -13.77 -3.66
N SER A 80 11.23 -13.91 -2.99
CA SER A 80 12.23 -12.87 -2.77
C SER A 80 13.64 -13.43 -2.94
N ILE A 81 14.57 -12.56 -3.31
CA ILE A 81 15.98 -12.91 -3.46
C ILE A 81 16.69 -12.47 -2.17
N ARG A 82 17.54 -13.35 -1.63
CA ARG A 82 18.31 -13.04 -0.41
C ARG A 82 19.17 -11.80 -0.64
N ALA A 83 19.33 -11.00 0.41
CA ALA A 83 20.21 -9.85 0.37
C ALA A 83 21.66 -10.30 0.14
N ARG A 84 22.35 -9.63 -0.79
CA ARG A 84 23.79 -9.79 -1.02
C ARG A 84 24.58 -9.25 0.18
N PRO A 85 25.81 -9.74 0.41
CA PRO A 85 26.68 -9.18 1.44
C PRO A 85 26.95 -7.68 1.21
N PRO A 86 27.29 -6.93 2.27
CA PRO A 86 27.72 -5.55 2.15
C PRO A 86 28.88 -5.40 1.13
N GLY A 87 28.81 -4.38 0.28
CA GLY A 87 29.76 -4.16 -0.81
C GLY A 87 29.37 -4.81 -2.15
N GLU A 88 28.30 -5.60 -2.20
CA GLU A 88 27.74 -6.18 -3.42
C GLU A 88 26.31 -5.69 -3.72
N GLU A 89 25.90 -4.55 -3.16
CA GLU A 89 24.54 -4.01 -3.29
C GLU A 89 24.17 -3.70 -4.75
N ASP A 90 25.15 -3.31 -5.57
CA ASP A 90 24.95 -3.06 -7.00
C ASP A 90 24.65 -4.33 -7.82
N LYS A 91 25.00 -5.50 -7.26
CA LYS A 91 24.70 -6.82 -7.85
C LYS A 91 23.41 -7.43 -7.28
N GLN A 92 22.67 -6.68 -6.45
CA GLN A 92 21.41 -7.17 -5.90
C GLN A 92 20.35 -7.28 -7.00
N GLU A 93 19.66 -8.41 -6.99
CA GLU A 93 18.50 -8.65 -7.83
C GLU A 93 17.22 -8.61 -6.99
N TYR A 94 16.11 -8.21 -7.60
CA TYR A 94 14.79 -8.21 -6.98
C TYR A 94 13.77 -8.84 -7.91
N HIS A 95 12.94 -9.73 -7.37
CA HIS A 95 11.62 -9.94 -7.98
C HIS A 95 10.78 -8.69 -7.76
N LEU A 96 9.94 -8.36 -8.74
CA LEU A 96 9.00 -7.25 -8.62
C LEU A 96 7.60 -7.64 -9.07
N THR A 97 6.61 -7.00 -8.47
CA THR A 97 5.22 -6.98 -8.95
C THR A 97 4.82 -5.53 -9.22
N ALA A 98 4.31 -5.25 -10.42
CA ALA A 98 3.84 -3.94 -10.81
C ALA A 98 2.36 -3.96 -11.21
N PHE A 99 1.63 -2.91 -10.83
CA PHE A 99 0.22 -2.71 -11.18
C PHE A 99 0.07 -1.39 -11.92
N ALA A 100 -0.72 -1.37 -12.98
CA ALA A 100 -1.02 -0.18 -13.76
C ALA A 100 -2.53 0.14 -13.71
N HIS A 101 -2.90 1.40 -13.93
CA HIS A 101 -4.34 1.76 -14.02
C HIS A 101 -5.03 1.20 -15.27
N LEU A 102 -4.29 0.96 -16.37
CA LEU A 102 -4.85 0.45 -17.63
C LEU A 102 -4.73 -1.07 -17.79
N ARG A 103 -3.89 -1.71 -16.99
CA ARG A 103 -3.59 -3.15 -17.08
C ARG A 103 -3.45 -3.74 -15.70
N GLY A 104 -3.66 -5.05 -15.57
CA GLY A 104 -3.54 -5.72 -14.28
C GLY A 104 -2.09 -5.82 -13.77
N LYS A 105 -1.71 -7.05 -13.45
CA LYS A 105 -0.43 -7.37 -12.81
C LYS A 105 0.66 -7.67 -13.84
N LEU A 106 1.86 -7.12 -13.64
CA LEU A 106 3.10 -7.50 -14.31
C LEU A 106 4.08 -8.04 -13.25
N LYS A 107 4.80 -9.11 -13.58
CA LYS A 107 5.91 -9.62 -12.76
C LYS A 107 7.20 -9.59 -13.57
N ALA A 108 8.30 -9.25 -12.94
CA ALA A 108 9.63 -9.26 -13.56
C ALA A 108 10.72 -9.52 -12.50
N THR A 109 11.96 -9.68 -12.96
CA THR A 109 13.16 -9.66 -12.12
C THR A 109 14.05 -8.52 -12.60
N VAL A 110 14.57 -7.74 -11.67
CA VAL A 110 15.37 -6.54 -11.96
C VAL A 110 16.68 -6.53 -11.19
N SER A 111 17.73 -6.09 -11.87
CA SER A 111 19.06 -5.82 -11.34
C SER A 111 19.61 -4.56 -12.03
N MET A 112 20.82 -4.14 -11.68
CA MET A 112 21.49 -3.08 -12.42
C MET A 112 21.83 -3.47 -13.87
N ASP A 113 21.99 -4.77 -14.15
CA ASP A 113 22.40 -5.28 -15.47
C ASP A 113 21.27 -5.25 -16.51
N ASN A 114 20.01 -5.39 -16.07
CA ASN A 114 18.85 -5.45 -16.96
C ASN A 114 17.86 -4.29 -16.76
N ILE A 115 18.26 -3.25 -16.02
CA ILE A 115 17.33 -2.20 -15.58
C ILE A 115 16.64 -1.46 -16.74
N GLU A 116 17.35 -1.21 -17.85
CA GLU A 116 16.78 -0.48 -18.99
C GLU A 116 15.68 -1.29 -19.69
N GLU A 117 15.89 -2.61 -19.84
CA GLU A 117 14.88 -3.51 -20.40
C GLU A 117 13.62 -3.56 -19.51
N VAL A 118 13.81 -3.72 -18.20
CA VAL A 118 12.71 -3.78 -17.23
C VAL A 118 11.94 -2.46 -17.17
N VAL A 119 12.63 -1.32 -17.24
CA VAL A 119 11.98 0.01 -17.27
C VAL A 119 11.11 0.16 -18.51
N GLU A 120 11.58 -0.29 -19.67
CA GLU A 120 10.79 -0.25 -20.90
C GLU A 120 9.55 -1.16 -20.81
N GLN A 121 9.71 -2.38 -20.29
CA GLN A 121 8.58 -3.28 -20.02
C GLN A 121 7.54 -2.64 -19.08
N LEU A 122 7.99 -2.01 -17.99
CA LEU A 122 7.13 -1.30 -17.04
C LEU A 122 6.43 -0.10 -17.66
N ARG A 123 7.10 0.64 -18.55
CA ARG A 123 6.54 1.77 -19.29
C ARG A 123 5.43 1.30 -20.23
N MET A 124 5.69 0.27 -21.06
CA MET A 124 4.67 -0.32 -21.93
C MET A 124 3.46 -0.84 -21.14
N HIS A 125 3.70 -1.43 -19.97
CA HIS A 125 2.63 -1.89 -19.06
C HIS A 125 1.77 -0.73 -18.54
N ALA A 126 2.41 0.37 -18.13
CA ALA A 126 1.72 1.57 -17.64
C ALA A 126 0.93 2.31 -18.74
N GLU A 127 1.41 2.26 -19.98
CA GLU A 127 0.78 2.89 -21.15
C GLU A 127 -0.32 2.03 -21.79
N GLY A 128 -0.49 0.78 -21.37
CA GLY A 128 -1.53 -0.09 -21.93
C GLY A 128 -1.18 -0.70 -23.28
N VAL A 129 0.09 -0.64 -23.71
CA VAL A 129 0.51 -1.14 -25.04
C VAL A 129 0.52 -2.67 -25.05
N SER A 130 -0.11 -3.24 -26.09
CA SER A 130 -0.15 -4.69 -26.31
C SER A 130 1.24 -5.23 -26.62
N GLY A 131 1.79 -6.02 -25.70
CA GLY A 131 3.12 -6.63 -25.81
C GLY A 131 3.65 -7.17 -24.48
N ALA A 132 3.27 -6.55 -23.35
CA ALA A 132 3.57 -7.11 -22.03
C ALA A 132 2.57 -8.23 -21.68
N THR A 133 3.06 -9.41 -21.32
CA THR A 133 2.29 -10.55 -20.82
C THR A 133 1.68 -10.21 -19.46
N SER A 134 0.46 -9.68 -19.45
CA SER A 134 -0.31 -9.53 -18.22
C SER A 134 -0.81 -10.90 -17.77
N SER A 135 -0.45 -11.33 -16.57
CA SER A 135 -1.05 -12.54 -15.99
C SER A 135 -2.52 -12.26 -15.68
N ILE A 136 -3.44 -12.98 -16.31
CA ILE A 136 -4.87 -12.99 -15.92
C ILE A 136 -4.93 -13.78 -14.62
N SER A 137 -5.01 -13.07 -13.50
CA SER A 137 -5.03 -13.64 -12.16
C SER A 137 -6.10 -12.90 -11.39
N ASP A 138 -7.01 -13.64 -10.77
CA ASP A 138 -8.10 -13.08 -9.96
C ASP A 138 -7.64 -12.66 -8.55
N ASP A 139 -6.32 -12.64 -8.33
CA ASP A 139 -5.71 -12.24 -7.07
C ASP A 139 -5.94 -10.74 -6.82
N VAL A 140 -6.29 -10.42 -5.58
CA VAL A 140 -6.26 -9.06 -5.05
C VAL A 140 -5.14 -8.96 -4.04
N HIS A 141 -4.27 -7.97 -4.22
CA HIS A 141 -3.13 -7.74 -3.36
C HIS A 141 -3.41 -6.59 -2.41
N LEU A 142 -3.22 -6.86 -1.12
CA LEU A 142 -3.37 -5.92 -0.01
C LEU A 142 -1.97 -5.57 0.49
N TYR A 143 -1.64 -4.27 0.48
CA TYR A 143 -0.36 -3.79 1.02
C TYR A 143 -0.60 -2.86 2.19
N VAL A 144 -0.10 -3.25 3.37
CA VAL A 144 -0.18 -2.42 4.58
C VAL A 144 1.18 -1.84 4.91
N CYS A 145 1.25 -0.53 5.12
CA CYS A 145 2.50 0.12 5.48
C CYS A 145 2.89 -0.16 6.94
N THR A 146 3.97 -0.91 7.19
CA THR A 146 4.43 -1.31 8.55
C THR A 146 5.81 -0.78 8.94
N HIS A 147 6.34 0.21 8.20
CA HIS A 147 7.69 0.74 8.38
C HIS A 147 7.85 1.63 9.64
N GLY A 148 7.87 1.01 10.82
CA GLY A 148 7.87 1.68 12.13
C GLY A 148 9.09 2.55 12.41
N ALA A 149 10.28 2.14 11.96
CA ALA A 149 11.49 2.94 12.12
C ALA A 149 11.42 4.29 11.35
N ARG A 150 10.60 4.37 10.30
CA ARG A 150 10.37 5.62 9.56
C ARG A 150 9.34 6.51 10.24
N ASP A 151 8.27 5.93 10.77
CA ASP A 151 7.24 6.61 11.56
C ASP A 151 6.52 5.59 12.46
N CYS A 152 6.44 5.85 13.76
CA CYS A 152 5.88 4.90 14.73
C CYS A 152 4.42 4.52 14.42
N ARG A 153 3.60 5.44 13.89
CA ARG A 153 2.19 5.12 13.55
C ARG A 153 2.09 4.08 12.44
N CYS A 154 3.05 4.05 11.52
CA CYS A 154 3.14 2.99 10.53
C CYS A 154 3.47 1.65 11.19
N GLY A 155 4.37 1.63 12.17
CA GLY A 155 4.71 0.40 12.91
C GLY A 155 3.56 -0.09 13.77
N ASP A 156 2.99 0.79 14.59
CA ASP A 156 1.99 0.45 15.61
C ASP A 156 0.62 0.17 14.96
N THR A 157 -0.01 1.19 14.37
CA THR A 157 -1.34 1.05 13.75
C THR A 157 -1.28 0.20 12.48
N GLY A 158 -0.26 0.41 11.64
CA GLY A 158 -0.07 -0.40 10.44
C GLY A 158 0.21 -1.87 10.76
N GLY A 159 1.04 -2.16 11.76
CA GLY A 159 1.28 -3.53 12.22
C GLY A 159 0.02 -4.20 12.76
N ALA A 160 -0.78 -3.49 13.56
CA ALA A 160 -2.06 -3.99 14.08
C ALA A 160 -3.05 -4.34 12.95
N VAL A 161 -3.19 -3.48 11.94
CA VAL A 161 -4.06 -3.74 10.78
C VAL A 161 -3.53 -4.87 9.91
N ALA A 162 -2.22 -4.96 9.66
CA ALA A 162 -1.64 -6.08 8.93
C ALA A 162 -1.91 -7.41 9.63
N GLN A 163 -1.81 -7.45 10.96
CA GLN A 163 -2.13 -8.63 11.76
C GLN A 163 -3.63 -8.96 11.69
N ALA A 164 -4.51 -7.98 11.83
CA ALA A 164 -5.95 -8.18 11.73
C ALA A 164 -6.38 -8.72 10.34
N VAL A 165 -5.82 -8.21 9.25
CA VAL A 165 -6.04 -8.75 7.90
C VAL A 165 -5.56 -10.20 7.82
N ARG A 166 -4.37 -10.50 8.34
CA ARG A 166 -3.81 -11.86 8.34
C ARG A 166 -4.71 -12.84 9.09
N ASP A 167 -5.18 -12.46 10.27
CA ASP A 167 -6.01 -13.30 11.12
C ASP A 167 -7.41 -13.52 10.54
N GLU A 168 -8.05 -12.47 10.01
CA GLU A 168 -9.36 -12.60 9.38
C GLU A 168 -9.29 -13.47 8.12
N LEU A 169 -8.26 -13.31 7.29
CA LEU A 169 -8.04 -14.17 6.12
C LEU A 169 -7.75 -15.63 6.51
N ARG A 170 -7.04 -15.88 7.62
CA ARG A 170 -6.79 -17.24 8.12
C ARG A 170 -8.07 -17.86 8.67
N LYS A 171 -8.84 -17.11 9.45
CA LYS A 171 -10.13 -17.52 10.01
C LYS A 171 -11.12 -17.92 8.93
N ARG A 172 -11.29 -17.10 7.88
CA ARG A 172 -12.18 -17.41 6.74
C ARG A 172 -11.77 -18.68 6.03
N ARG A 173 -10.49 -18.82 5.67
CA ARG A 173 -9.94 -20.02 5.02
C ARG A 173 -10.08 -21.28 5.87
N HIS A 174 -9.97 -21.16 7.20
CA HIS A 174 -10.18 -22.28 8.11
C HIS A 174 -11.66 -22.69 8.17
N ALA A 175 -12.58 -21.73 8.13
CA ALA A 175 -14.02 -22.00 8.12
C ALA A 175 -14.50 -22.59 6.79
N ASP A 176 -13.98 -22.06 5.68
CA ASP A 176 -14.26 -22.53 4.32
C ASP A 176 -12.99 -22.41 3.45
N PRO A 177 -12.33 -23.53 3.10
CA PRO A 177 -11.16 -23.52 2.20
C PRO A 177 -11.44 -22.99 0.80
N SER A 178 -12.70 -22.92 0.39
CA SER A 178 -13.15 -22.35 -0.89
C SER A 178 -13.63 -20.90 -0.79
N ASP A 179 -13.49 -20.27 0.38
CA ASP A 179 -13.91 -18.90 0.61
C ASP A 179 -13.27 -17.95 -0.43
N PRO A 180 -14.02 -16.99 -1.01
CA PRO A 180 -13.50 -16.08 -2.01
C PRO A 180 -12.26 -15.28 -1.57
N SER A 181 -12.04 -15.08 -0.27
CA SER A 181 -10.84 -14.44 0.29
C SER A 181 -9.55 -15.20 0.04
N THR A 182 -9.61 -16.45 -0.44
CA THR A 182 -8.44 -17.22 -0.88
C THR A 182 -7.62 -16.51 -1.96
N ARG A 183 -8.30 -15.69 -2.79
CA ARG A 183 -7.67 -14.84 -3.82
C ARG A 183 -6.96 -13.60 -3.25
N MET A 184 -7.15 -13.27 -1.98
CA MET A 184 -6.50 -12.12 -1.35
C MET A 184 -5.10 -12.48 -0.86
N LYS A 185 -4.11 -11.68 -1.28
CA LYS A 185 -2.69 -11.81 -0.93
C LYS A 185 -2.26 -10.60 -0.10
N LEU A 186 -1.94 -10.84 1.16
CA LEU A 186 -1.42 -9.79 2.05
C LEU A 186 0.10 -9.67 1.91
N ALA A 187 0.56 -8.43 1.81
CA ALA A 187 1.94 -8.05 1.94
C ALA A 187 2.06 -6.79 2.82
N GLU A 188 3.24 -6.62 3.39
CA GLU A 188 3.64 -5.41 4.09
C GLU A 188 4.51 -4.56 3.16
N VAL A 189 4.36 -3.23 3.22
CA VAL A 189 5.08 -2.30 2.34
C VAL A 189 5.89 -1.29 3.15
N ALA A 190 7.04 -0.87 2.62
CA ALA A 190 7.77 0.24 3.20
C ALA A 190 6.96 1.54 3.17
N HIS A 191 7.41 2.51 3.95
CA HIS A 191 6.74 3.80 4.12
C HIS A 191 6.23 4.42 2.80
N VAL A 192 4.91 4.59 2.72
CA VAL A 192 4.20 5.10 1.53
C VAL A 192 3.93 6.61 1.55
N GLY A 193 4.38 7.31 2.61
CA GLY A 193 3.93 8.67 2.92
C GLY A 193 2.56 8.67 3.63
N GLY A 194 2.05 9.85 4.00
CA GLY A 194 0.72 9.97 4.61
C GLY A 194 0.57 9.26 5.96
N HIS A 195 1.64 9.12 6.75
CA HIS A 195 1.61 8.48 8.09
C HIS A 195 0.62 9.11 9.07
N LYS A 196 0.19 10.36 8.84
CA LYS A 196 -0.87 10.99 9.65
C LYS A 196 -2.22 10.31 9.48
N TYR A 197 -2.37 9.49 8.45
CA TYR A 197 -3.55 8.69 8.12
C TYR A 197 -3.24 7.19 8.25
N ALA A 198 -2.25 6.80 9.05
CA ALA A 198 -2.02 5.38 9.31
C ALA A 198 -3.23 4.77 10.05
N ALA A 199 -3.58 3.50 9.81
CA ALA A 199 -2.92 2.57 8.89
C ALA A 199 -3.27 2.86 7.42
N ASN A 200 -2.25 2.84 6.55
CA ASN A 200 -2.47 2.92 5.11
C ASN A 200 -2.58 1.51 4.52
N LEU A 201 -3.69 1.22 3.85
CA LEU A 201 -3.96 -0.04 3.14
C LEU A 201 -4.16 0.25 1.65
N LEU A 202 -3.32 -0.35 0.80
CA LEU A 202 -3.38 -0.22 -0.65
C LEU A 202 -3.97 -1.51 -1.24
N VAL A 203 -4.90 -1.38 -2.18
CA VAL A 203 -5.62 -2.51 -2.78
C VAL A 203 -5.36 -2.53 -4.28
N TYR A 204 -4.71 -3.59 -4.77
CA TYR A 204 -4.40 -3.79 -6.18
C TYR A 204 -5.02 -5.10 -6.71
N PRO A 205 -5.44 -5.18 -7.99
CA PRO A 205 -5.21 -4.21 -9.05
C PRO A 205 -6.13 -2.98 -9.04
N HIS A 206 -7.10 -2.89 -8.10
CA HIS A 206 -8.06 -1.79 -8.04
C HIS A 206 -7.41 -0.40 -8.04
N GLY A 207 -6.26 -0.27 -7.38
CA GLY A 207 -5.51 0.97 -7.23
C GLY A 207 -6.01 1.83 -6.06
N GLU A 208 -6.84 1.30 -5.17
CA GLU A 208 -7.47 2.05 -4.09
C GLU A 208 -6.50 2.22 -2.91
N TRP A 209 -6.52 3.40 -2.31
CA TRP A 209 -5.76 3.72 -1.10
C TRP A 209 -6.74 4.07 0.01
N LEU A 210 -6.63 3.33 1.11
CA LEU A 210 -7.39 3.54 2.33
C LEU A 210 -6.46 4.05 3.43
N GLY A 211 -6.99 4.86 4.34
CA GLY A 211 -6.29 5.33 5.54
C GLY A 211 -7.21 5.49 6.72
N GLU A 212 -6.60 5.80 7.88
CA GLU A 212 -7.28 5.76 9.19
C GLU A 212 -8.03 4.43 9.37
N VAL A 213 -7.47 3.33 8.84
CA VAL A 213 -8.03 1.99 8.99
C VAL A 213 -7.65 1.49 10.39
N GLU A 214 -8.63 0.96 11.11
CA GLU A 214 -8.47 0.29 12.39
C GLU A 214 -8.69 -1.24 12.24
N PRO A 215 -8.16 -2.07 13.16
CA PRO A 215 -8.35 -3.52 13.13
C PRO A 215 -9.82 -3.97 13.01
N GLU A 216 -10.74 -3.23 13.62
CA GLU A 216 -12.17 -3.51 13.67
C GLU A 216 -12.85 -3.31 12.30
N ASP A 217 -12.26 -2.49 11.42
CA ASP A 217 -12.78 -2.19 10.09
C ASP A 217 -12.45 -3.29 9.07
N VAL A 218 -11.47 -4.14 9.39
CA VAL A 218 -10.92 -5.13 8.45
C VAL A 218 -12.00 -6.04 7.85
N PRO A 219 -12.90 -6.68 8.61
CA PRO A 219 -13.88 -7.58 8.03
C PRO A 219 -14.76 -6.90 6.96
N GLU A 220 -15.25 -5.69 7.24
CA GLU A 220 -16.10 -4.93 6.30
C GLU A 220 -15.30 -4.50 5.07
N ILE A 221 -14.06 -4.06 5.24
CA ILE A 221 -13.18 -3.69 4.12
C ILE A 221 -12.93 -4.90 3.20
N LEU A 222 -12.65 -6.07 3.77
CA LEU A 222 -12.42 -7.29 2.97
C LEU A 222 -13.68 -7.68 2.19
N ASP A 223 -14.86 -7.60 2.81
CA ASP A 223 -16.14 -7.88 2.14
C ASP A 223 -16.39 -6.91 0.99
N ALA A 224 -16.16 -5.61 1.21
CA ALA A 224 -16.29 -4.58 0.18
C ALA A 224 -15.35 -4.82 -1.01
N ILE A 225 -14.11 -5.26 -0.76
CA ILE A 225 -13.16 -5.61 -1.82
C ILE A 225 -13.59 -6.90 -2.53
N LEU A 226 -14.10 -7.89 -1.80
CA LEU A 226 -14.54 -9.18 -2.35
C LEU A 226 -15.72 -9.05 -3.29
N ALA A 227 -16.61 -8.09 -3.04
CA ALA A 227 -17.76 -7.77 -3.89
C ALA A 227 -17.36 -7.22 -5.28
N LEU A 228 -16.09 -6.92 -5.50
CA LEU A 228 -15.57 -6.31 -6.72
C LEU A 228 -14.72 -7.28 -7.56
N PRO A 229 -14.75 -7.14 -8.90
CA PRO A 229 -13.88 -7.91 -9.78
C PRO A 229 -12.40 -7.55 -9.58
N ALA A 230 -11.50 -8.52 -9.75
CA ALA A 230 -10.05 -8.34 -9.62
C ALA A 230 -9.42 -7.68 -10.86
N ARG A 231 -9.83 -6.43 -11.16
CA ARG A 231 -9.31 -5.64 -12.29
C ARG A 231 -8.99 -4.21 -11.87
N PRO A 232 -8.15 -3.47 -12.61
CA PRO A 232 -8.07 -2.02 -12.43
C PRO A 232 -9.46 -1.39 -12.48
N ARG A 233 -9.72 -0.46 -11.56
CA ARG A 233 -10.98 0.28 -11.53
C ARG A 233 -10.88 1.49 -12.43
N ASN A 234 -11.96 1.78 -13.15
CA ASN A 234 -12.02 2.98 -13.96
C ASN A 234 -12.01 4.21 -13.06
N THR A 235 -11.59 5.35 -13.59
CA THR A 235 -11.40 6.59 -12.82
C THR A 235 -12.72 7.22 -12.34
N ASP A 236 -13.85 6.83 -12.93
CA ASP A 236 -15.20 7.32 -12.64
C ASP A 236 -15.99 6.41 -11.66
N GLU A 237 -15.54 5.18 -11.45
CA GLU A 237 -16.19 4.26 -10.52
C GLU A 237 -16.16 4.81 -9.08
N LEU A 238 -17.26 4.70 -8.34
CA LEU A 238 -17.33 5.23 -6.97
C LEU A 238 -16.28 4.61 -6.03
N PRO A 239 -15.70 5.38 -5.10
CA PRO A 239 -14.74 4.90 -4.11
C PRO A 239 -15.23 3.69 -3.33
N ILE A 240 -14.34 2.74 -3.03
CA ILE A 240 -14.60 1.73 -2.01
C ILE A 240 -14.41 2.32 -0.62
N CYS A 241 -15.17 1.85 0.35
CA CYS A 241 -15.06 2.25 1.76
C CYS A 241 -14.89 3.78 1.92
N PRO A 242 -15.85 4.63 1.49
CA PRO A 242 -15.67 6.08 1.36
C PRO A 242 -15.14 6.76 2.62
N ARG A 243 -15.49 6.25 3.82
CA ARG A 243 -14.97 6.72 5.11
C ARG A 243 -13.44 6.68 5.21
N HIS A 244 -12.81 5.67 4.64
CA HIS A 244 -11.36 5.47 4.69
C HIS A 244 -10.66 5.92 3.42
N TRP A 245 -11.41 6.28 2.37
CA TRP A 245 -10.84 6.45 1.05
C TRP A 245 -9.92 7.67 0.98
N ARG A 246 -8.73 7.46 0.42
CA ARG A 246 -7.70 8.50 0.22
C ARG A 246 -7.45 8.78 -1.25
N GLY A 247 -7.80 7.87 -2.15
CA GLY A 247 -7.47 8.05 -3.54
C GLY A 247 -7.41 6.77 -4.34
N ARG A 248 -7.23 6.92 -5.65
CA ARG A 248 -7.08 5.82 -6.59
C ARG A 248 -5.95 6.10 -7.56
N MET A 249 -5.17 5.07 -7.89
CA MET A 249 -4.21 5.08 -8.99
C MET A 249 -4.87 5.59 -10.28
N GLY A 250 -4.18 6.48 -10.99
CA GLY A 250 -4.67 7.13 -12.20
C GLY A 250 -5.39 8.46 -11.96
N LEU A 251 -5.68 8.84 -10.70
CA LEU A 251 -6.29 10.12 -10.38
C LEU A 251 -5.26 11.15 -9.87
N SER A 252 -5.45 12.40 -10.25
CA SER A 252 -4.82 13.55 -9.61
C SER A 252 -5.46 13.85 -8.26
N LYS A 253 -4.83 14.75 -7.47
CA LYS A 253 -5.37 15.17 -6.18
C LYS A 253 -6.80 15.71 -6.28
N ASP A 254 -7.05 16.57 -7.27
CA ASP A 254 -8.33 17.26 -7.41
C ASP A 254 -9.42 16.30 -7.92
N GLU A 255 -9.07 15.39 -8.82
CA GLU A 255 -9.99 14.34 -9.28
C GLU A 255 -10.38 13.40 -8.13
N GLN A 256 -9.46 13.08 -7.22
CA GLN A 256 -9.80 12.30 -6.03
C GLN A 256 -10.83 13.04 -5.16
N VAL A 257 -10.62 14.34 -4.89
CA VAL A 257 -11.57 15.15 -4.11
C VAL A 257 -12.95 15.16 -4.77
N GLN A 258 -13.00 15.41 -6.07
CA GLN A 258 -14.25 15.47 -6.82
C GLN A 258 -14.97 14.11 -6.83
N LEU A 259 -14.24 13.01 -6.99
CA LEU A 259 -14.81 11.67 -6.99
C LEU A 259 -15.45 11.31 -5.64
N LEU A 260 -14.80 11.65 -4.52
CA LEU A 260 -15.39 11.43 -3.21
C LEU A 260 -16.65 12.27 -3.01
N GLN A 261 -16.64 13.56 -3.40
CA GLN A 261 -17.81 14.44 -3.28
C GLN A 261 -19.04 13.92 -4.02
N ARG A 262 -18.86 13.26 -5.17
CA ARG A 262 -19.96 12.60 -5.91
C ARG A 262 -20.60 11.43 -5.18
N THR A 263 -19.91 10.87 -4.19
CA THR A 263 -20.44 9.75 -3.37
C THR A 263 -21.47 10.24 -2.35
N TYR A 264 -21.40 11.52 -1.99
CA TYR A 264 -22.28 12.16 -1.00
C TYR A 264 -23.26 13.17 -1.61
N SER A 265 -23.23 13.32 -2.94
CA SER A 265 -24.20 14.12 -3.71
C SER A 265 -25.40 13.25 -4.09
#